data_AF-A0A5E6N2D1-F1
#
_entry.id   AF-A0A5E6N2D1-F1
#
_cell.length_a   1.000
_cell.length_b   1.000
_cell.length_c   1.000
_cell.angle_alpha   90.00
_cell.angle_beta   90.00
_cell.angle_gamma   90.00
#
_symmetry.space_group_name_H-M   'P 1'
#
loop_
_entity.id
_entity.type
_entity.pdbx_description
1 polymer ?
#
loop_
_entity_poly.entity_id
_entity_poly.type
_entity_poly.pdbx_seq_one_letter_code
_entity_poly.pdbx_strand_id
1 'polypeptide(L)'
;MITSAIQQIVNTDRTELKDFFSEVDKLHKTDEAVTAKIANNPKLAKALTDPNLTPTQKQQLATELVSSVMVELGYTQAVDIKLVADSQDNRKGHYGEDNNIYLNDTNLNNTKDLATTLGHETSHAIDNQDPSINTNPQNNASKADNEIYAQNYGDDFSDYVEFASENYGDGNLADTTTKT
;
A
#
# COMPACT_ATOMS: atom_id res chain seq x y z
N MET A 1 1.21 3.97 13.59
CA MET A 1 2.05 5.21 13.65
C MET A 1 3.23 5.13 14.63
N ILE A 2 3.16 5.48 15.92
CA ILE A 2 4.35 5.52 16.80
C ILE A 2 5.04 4.15 16.91
N THR A 3 4.26 3.11 17.25
CA THR A 3 4.78 1.74 17.34
C THR A 3 5.37 1.29 16.01
N SER A 4 4.72 1.64 14.90
CA SER A 4 5.18 1.31 13.56
C SER A 4 6.49 2.01 13.18
N ALA A 5 6.65 3.29 13.52
CA ALA A 5 7.91 4.00 13.32
C ALA A 5 9.06 3.37 14.13
N ILE A 6 8.78 2.96 15.38
CA ILE A 6 9.75 2.19 16.18
C ILE A 6 10.05 0.85 15.51
N GLN A 7 9.04 0.16 14.98
CA GLN A 7 9.19 -1.11 14.27
C GLN A 7 10.10 -0.96 13.06
N GLN A 8 9.95 0.11 12.27
CA GLN A 8 10.86 0.38 11.15
C GLN A 8 12.30 0.60 11.60
N ILE A 9 12.51 1.41 12.64
CA ILE A 9 13.86 1.69 13.17
C ILE A 9 14.54 0.45 13.76
N VAL A 10 13.76 -0.44 14.40
CA VAL A 10 14.33 -1.62 15.08
C VAL A 10 14.54 -2.78 14.12
N ASN A 11 13.69 -2.91 13.09
CA ASN A 11 13.70 -4.08 12.22
C ASN A 11 14.40 -3.83 10.88
N THR A 12 14.80 -2.59 10.60
CA THR A 12 15.44 -2.24 9.33
C THR A 12 16.64 -1.32 9.53
N ASP A 13 17.63 -1.43 8.65
CA ASP A 13 18.76 -0.50 8.55
C ASP A 13 18.43 0.75 7.69
N ARG A 14 17.20 0.84 7.16
CA ARG A 14 16.72 1.97 6.34
C ARG A 14 16.54 3.27 7.10
N THR A 15 16.20 3.17 8.39
CA THR A 15 15.81 4.32 9.21
C THR A 15 16.53 4.25 10.55
N GLU A 16 17.05 5.38 11.00
CA GLU A 16 17.74 5.48 12.29
C GLU A 16 16.85 6.16 13.33
N LEU A 17 17.26 6.14 14.61
CA LEU A 17 16.54 6.82 15.68
C LEU A 17 16.33 8.32 15.42
N LYS A 18 17.25 8.97 14.70
CA LYS A 18 17.12 10.39 14.32
C LYS A 18 15.95 10.64 13.34
N ASP A 19 15.54 9.61 12.60
CA ASP A 19 14.48 9.64 11.59
C ASP A 19 13.10 9.31 12.19
N PHE A 20 13.02 9.07 13.51
CA PHE A 20 11.77 8.73 14.19
C PHE A 20 10.61 9.69 13.88
N PHE A 21 10.85 11.01 13.94
CA PHE A 21 9.79 11.97 13.67
C PHE A 21 9.42 12.04 12.19
N SER A 22 10.35 11.82 11.26
CA SER A 22 10.03 11.75 9.83
C SER A 22 9.24 10.48 9.50
N GLU A 23 9.54 9.35 10.13
CA GLU A 23 8.76 8.12 9.96
C GLU A 23 7.34 8.28 10.53
N VAL A 24 7.20 8.89 11.71
CA VAL A 24 5.88 9.21 12.27
C VAL A 24 5.11 10.16 11.34
N ASP A 25 5.75 11.21 10.81
CA ASP A 25 5.13 12.16 9.88
C ASP A 25 4.68 11.48 8.57
N LYS A 26 5.52 10.61 7.99
CA LYS A 26 5.20 9.82 6.80
C LYS A 26 3.98 8.95 7.04
N LEU A 27 3.97 8.18 8.12
CA LEU A 27 2.84 7.29 8.46
C LEU A 27 1.56 8.08 8.74
N HIS A 28 1.69 9.25 9.38
CA HIS A 28 0.55 10.13 9.65
C HIS A 28 -0.07 10.69 8.37
N LYS A 29 0.75 11.18 7.44
CA LYS A 29 0.28 11.64 6.13
C LYS A 29 -0.38 10.52 5.33
N THR A 30 0.16 9.31 5.39
CA THR A 30 -0.46 8.14 4.76
C THR A 30 -1.85 7.86 5.33
N ASP A 31 -1.99 7.83 6.66
CA ASP A 31 -3.28 7.65 7.34
C ASP A 31 -4.27 8.76 6.99
N GLU A 32 -3.85 10.03 7.05
CA GLU A 32 -4.68 11.18 6.69
C GLU A 32 -5.15 11.12 5.24
N ALA A 33 -4.26 10.79 4.30
CA ALA A 33 -4.60 10.65 2.88
C ALA A 33 -5.61 9.54 2.65
N VAL A 34 -5.40 8.36 3.23
CA VAL A 34 -6.32 7.20 3.12
C VAL A 34 -7.67 7.55 3.73
N THR A 35 -7.67 8.08 4.96
CA THR A 35 -8.88 8.48 5.69
C THR A 35 -9.67 9.52 4.91
N ALA A 36 -9.02 10.60 4.47
CA ALA A 36 -9.66 11.66 3.70
C ALA A 36 -10.20 11.13 2.37
N LYS A 37 -9.48 10.22 1.71
CA LYS A 37 -9.90 9.65 0.43
C LYS A 37 -11.15 8.78 0.57
N ILE A 38 -11.21 7.94 1.59
CA ILE A 38 -12.36 7.06 1.87
C ILE A 38 -13.56 7.90 2.33
N ALA A 39 -13.37 8.80 3.29
CA ALA A 39 -14.45 9.64 3.83
C ALA A 39 -15.14 10.52 2.77
N ASN A 40 -14.36 11.02 1.80
CA ASN A 40 -14.87 11.92 0.77
C ASN A 40 -15.28 11.20 -0.54
N ASN A 41 -15.19 9.88 -0.60
CA ASN A 41 -15.54 9.11 -1.79
C ASN A 41 -16.48 7.93 -1.44
N PRO A 42 -17.81 8.15 -1.41
CA PRO A 42 -18.77 7.10 -1.08
C PRO A 42 -18.72 5.88 -2.01
N LYS A 43 -18.28 6.04 -3.27
CA LYS A 43 -18.11 4.91 -4.19
C LYS A 43 -16.92 4.04 -3.80
N LEU A 44 -15.81 4.65 -3.39
CA LEU A 44 -14.64 3.95 -2.89
C LEU A 44 -14.96 3.24 -1.57
N ALA A 45 -15.60 3.95 -0.63
CA ALA A 45 -16.04 3.40 0.66
C ALA A 45 -16.89 2.13 0.46
N LYS A 46 -17.89 2.21 -0.43
CA LYS A 46 -18.73 1.05 -0.76
C LYS A 46 -17.95 -0.06 -1.47
N ALA A 47 -16.96 0.27 -2.29
CA ALA A 47 -16.16 -0.74 -2.96
C ALA A 47 -15.31 -1.56 -1.98
N LEU A 48 -14.77 -0.94 -0.92
CA LEU A 48 -13.97 -1.63 0.10
C LEU A 48 -14.74 -2.73 0.85
N THR A 49 -16.06 -2.56 0.99
CA THR A 49 -16.96 -3.49 1.68
C THR A 49 -17.71 -4.43 0.74
N ASP A 50 -17.55 -4.28 -0.58
CA ASP A 50 -18.22 -5.10 -1.58
C ASP A 50 -17.43 -6.40 -1.85
N PRO A 51 -18.00 -7.58 -1.57
CA PRO A 51 -17.30 -8.83 -1.80
C PRO A 51 -17.20 -9.24 -3.28
N ASN A 52 -17.87 -8.52 -4.18
CA ASN A 52 -18.02 -8.89 -5.59
C ASN A 52 -17.44 -7.85 -6.55
N LEU A 53 -16.31 -7.22 -6.17
CA LEU A 53 -15.62 -6.30 -7.06
C LEU A 53 -15.18 -6.97 -8.35
N THR A 54 -15.50 -6.32 -9.48
CA THR A 54 -14.89 -6.66 -10.77
C THR A 54 -13.40 -6.28 -10.78
N PRO A 55 -12.58 -6.92 -11.64
CA PRO A 55 -11.17 -6.54 -11.80
C PRO A 55 -10.96 -5.03 -12.02
N THR A 56 -11.81 -4.40 -12.84
CA THR A 56 -11.75 -2.95 -13.09
C THR A 56 -12.03 -2.14 -11.82
N GLN A 57 -12.99 -2.55 -10.99
CA GLN A 57 -13.28 -1.85 -9.73
C GLN A 57 -12.15 -2.02 -8.72
N LYS A 58 -11.53 -3.20 -8.63
CA LYS A 58 -10.35 -3.42 -7.77
C LYS A 58 -9.18 -2.52 -8.20
N GLN A 59 -8.91 -2.44 -9.51
CA GLN A 59 -7.87 -1.58 -10.03
C GLN A 59 -8.16 -0.10 -9.73
N GLN A 60 -9.41 0.36 -9.94
CA GLN A 60 -9.80 1.73 -9.62
C GLN A 60 -9.66 2.05 -8.13
N LEU A 61 -10.12 1.15 -7.25
CA LEU A 61 -9.94 1.26 -5.81
C LEU A 61 -8.46 1.43 -5.45
N ALA A 62 -7.60 0.56 -5.99
CA ALA A 62 -6.17 0.62 -5.75
C ALA A 62 -5.54 1.93 -6.26
N THR A 63 -5.90 2.37 -7.47
CA THR A 63 -5.42 3.64 -8.04
C THR A 63 -5.81 4.83 -7.19
N GLU A 64 -7.05 4.88 -6.71
CA GLU A 64 -7.56 5.99 -5.91
C GLU A 64 -6.82 6.11 -4.57
N LEU A 65 -6.50 4.99 -3.90
CA LEU A 65 -5.75 4.99 -2.65
C LEU A 65 -4.27 5.34 -2.83
N VAL A 66 -3.60 4.75 -3.82
CA VAL A 66 -2.17 5.03 -4.06
C VAL A 66 -1.97 6.47 -4.50
N SER A 67 -2.78 6.96 -5.43
CA SER A 67 -2.65 8.33 -5.92
C SER A 67 -2.84 9.36 -4.81
N SER A 68 -3.77 9.15 -3.87
CA SER A 68 -3.93 10.08 -2.74
C SER A 68 -2.72 10.08 -1.81
N VAL A 69 -2.18 8.90 -1.48
CA VAL A 69 -1.01 8.79 -0.61
C VAL A 69 0.24 9.37 -1.25
N MET A 70 0.50 9.06 -2.52
CA MET A 70 1.66 9.60 -3.24
C MET A 70 1.63 11.14 -3.29
N VAL A 71 0.46 11.72 -3.56
CA VAL A 71 0.27 13.18 -3.58
C VAL A 71 0.49 13.79 -2.19
N GLU A 72 -0.09 13.21 -1.14
CA GLU A 72 0.03 13.74 0.23
C GLU A 72 1.48 13.69 0.74
N LEU A 73 2.24 12.66 0.36
CA LEU A 73 3.65 12.53 0.67
C LEU A 73 4.55 13.43 -0.21
N GLY A 74 4.00 14.10 -1.22
CA GLY A 74 4.72 15.04 -2.08
C GLY A 74 5.42 14.39 -3.28
N TYR A 75 5.13 13.13 -3.59
CA TYR A 75 5.67 12.42 -4.76
C TYR A 75 4.88 12.78 -6.02
N THR A 76 5.59 13.23 -7.06
CA THR A 76 4.96 13.80 -8.27
C THR A 76 4.91 12.86 -9.47
N GLN A 77 5.71 11.78 -9.47
CA GLN A 77 5.67 10.82 -10.56
C GLN A 77 4.49 9.88 -10.35
N ALA A 78 3.59 9.85 -11.34
CA ALA A 78 2.45 8.96 -11.34
C ALA A 78 2.90 7.49 -11.33
N VAL A 79 2.19 6.67 -10.57
CA VAL A 79 2.38 5.22 -10.47
C VAL A 79 1.10 4.57 -10.98
N ASP A 80 1.17 3.86 -12.10
CA ASP A 80 -0.01 3.16 -12.61
C ASP A 80 -0.21 1.84 -11.87
N ILE A 81 -1.47 1.52 -11.58
CA ILE A 81 -1.86 0.23 -11.01
C ILE A 81 -2.40 -0.66 -12.13
N LYS A 82 -1.82 -1.85 -12.27
CA LYS A 82 -2.21 -2.85 -13.26
C LYS A 82 -2.66 -4.11 -12.55
N LEU A 83 -3.92 -4.47 -12.73
CA LEU A 83 -4.43 -5.74 -12.24
C LEU A 83 -4.19 -6.82 -13.30
N VAL A 84 -3.49 -7.89 -12.93
CA VAL A 84 -3.22 -9.07 -13.76
C VAL A 84 -3.88 -10.30 -13.14
N ALA A 85 -4.17 -11.30 -13.96
CA ALA A 85 -4.67 -12.59 -13.50
C ALA A 85 -3.74 -13.69 -14.04
N ASP A 86 -2.66 -13.98 -13.31
CA ASP A 86 -1.68 -14.99 -13.68
C ASP A 86 -1.64 -16.09 -12.63
N SER A 87 -2.11 -17.29 -12.98
CA SER A 87 -2.13 -18.45 -12.09
C SER A 87 -0.78 -19.15 -11.96
N GLN A 88 0.20 -18.80 -12.79
CA GLN A 88 1.57 -19.34 -12.71
C GLN A 88 2.45 -18.50 -11.80
N ASP A 89 2.10 -17.24 -11.57
CA ASP A 89 2.76 -16.36 -10.61
C ASP A 89 2.08 -16.50 -9.24
N ASN A 90 2.84 -16.91 -8.22
CA ASN A 90 2.34 -17.08 -6.86
C ASN A 90 2.41 -15.79 -6.02
N ARG A 91 2.96 -14.71 -6.57
CA ARG A 91 3.03 -13.41 -5.89
C ARG A 91 1.65 -12.74 -5.89
N LYS A 92 1.35 -12.02 -4.80
CA LYS A 92 0.13 -11.18 -4.71
C LYS A 92 0.29 -9.86 -5.46
N GLY A 93 1.51 -9.34 -5.55
CA GLY A 93 1.85 -8.14 -6.29
C GLY A 93 3.34 -8.07 -6.58
N HIS A 94 3.72 -7.08 -7.38
CA HIS A 94 5.10 -6.61 -7.49
C HIS A 94 5.14 -5.19 -8.07
N TYR A 95 6.11 -4.41 -7.61
CA TYR A 95 6.53 -3.17 -8.25
C TYR A 95 7.46 -3.48 -9.44
N GLY A 96 7.15 -2.92 -10.61
CA GLY A 96 7.87 -3.15 -11.86
C GLY A 96 8.93 -2.10 -12.15
N GLU A 97 9.94 -2.48 -12.93
CA GLU A 97 10.99 -1.56 -13.43
C GLU A 97 10.44 -0.41 -14.29
N ASP A 98 9.20 -0.54 -14.79
CA ASP A 98 8.47 0.46 -15.56
C ASP A 98 7.67 1.44 -14.67
N ASN A 99 7.97 1.51 -13.38
CA ASN A 99 7.36 2.41 -12.39
C ASN A 99 5.84 2.15 -12.19
N ASN A 100 5.43 0.89 -12.32
CA ASN A 100 4.05 0.46 -12.17
C ASN A 100 3.91 -0.58 -11.07
N ILE A 101 2.77 -0.56 -10.38
CA ILE A 101 2.39 -1.60 -9.42
C ILE A 101 1.51 -2.63 -10.14
N TYR A 102 1.94 -3.88 -10.09
CA TYR A 102 1.18 -5.01 -10.60
C TYR A 102 0.56 -5.77 -9.43
N LEU A 103 -0.75 -6.00 -9.48
CA LEU A 103 -1.49 -6.78 -8.51
C LEU A 103 -2.01 -8.05 -9.18
N ASN A 104 -1.83 -9.21 -8.57
CA ASN A 104 -2.31 -10.48 -9.10
C ASN A 104 -3.66 -10.86 -8.48
N ASP A 105 -4.73 -10.64 -9.23
CA ASP A 105 -6.11 -10.89 -8.80
C ASP A 105 -6.36 -12.36 -8.43
N THR A 106 -5.60 -13.29 -9.02
CA THR A 106 -5.69 -14.74 -8.72
C THR A 106 -5.32 -15.05 -7.26
N ASN A 107 -4.47 -14.22 -6.64
CA ASN A 107 -3.89 -14.45 -5.33
C ASN A 107 -4.42 -13.50 -4.24
N LEU A 108 -5.30 -12.56 -4.60
CA LEU A 108 -5.88 -11.55 -3.72
C LEU A 108 -7.29 -11.97 -3.30
N ASN A 109 -7.40 -12.54 -2.11
CA ASN A 109 -8.63 -13.24 -1.70
C ASN A 109 -9.67 -12.30 -1.07
N ASN A 110 -9.24 -11.22 -0.43
CA ASN A 110 -10.09 -10.32 0.35
C ASN A 110 -9.57 -8.87 0.27
N THR A 111 -10.34 -7.91 0.76
CA THR A 111 -9.98 -6.49 0.64
C THR A 111 -8.77 -6.15 1.51
N LYS A 112 -8.59 -6.83 2.65
CA LYS A 112 -7.41 -6.66 3.51
C LYS A 112 -6.13 -7.08 2.79
N ASP A 113 -6.12 -8.25 2.17
CA ASP A 113 -5.03 -8.77 1.32
C ASP A 113 -4.67 -7.80 0.19
N LEU A 114 -5.69 -7.22 -0.46
CA LEU A 114 -5.52 -6.19 -1.48
C LEU A 114 -4.83 -4.95 -0.91
N ALA A 115 -5.31 -4.43 0.22
CA ALA A 115 -4.76 -3.24 0.86
C ALA A 115 -3.32 -3.45 1.36
N THR A 116 -3.03 -4.58 2.01
CA THR A 116 -1.68 -4.93 2.47
C THR A 116 -0.71 -5.03 1.29
N THR A 117 -1.09 -5.76 0.24
CA THR A 117 -0.24 -5.91 -0.96
C THR A 117 -0.02 -4.56 -1.63
N LEU A 118 -1.09 -3.75 -1.77
CA LEU A 118 -1.00 -2.43 -2.38
C LEU A 118 -0.07 -1.50 -1.59
N GLY A 119 -0.19 -1.48 -0.26
CA GLY A 119 0.69 -0.70 0.61
C GLY A 119 2.15 -1.13 0.48
N HIS A 120 2.43 -2.44 0.46
CA HIS A 120 3.77 -2.97 0.24
C HIS A 120 4.37 -2.47 -1.08
N GLU A 121 3.67 -2.64 -2.20
CA GLU A 121 4.18 -2.18 -3.50
C GLU A 121 4.24 -0.65 -3.62
N THR A 122 3.38 0.07 -2.87
CA THR A 122 3.44 1.54 -2.77
C THR A 122 4.71 1.98 -2.06
N SER A 123 5.19 1.24 -1.05
CA SER A 123 6.47 1.52 -0.41
C SER A 123 7.63 1.44 -1.41
N HIS A 124 7.65 0.43 -2.28
CA HIS A 124 8.64 0.32 -3.35
C HIS A 124 8.55 1.47 -4.36
N ALA A 125 7.33 1.90 -4.70
CA ALA A 125 7.12 3.04 -5.58
C ALA A 125 7.60 4.37 -4.96
N ILE A 126 7.41 4.54 -3.65
CA ILE A 126 7.95 5.65 -2.86
C ILE A 126 9.48 5.62 -2.89
N ASP A 127 10.08 4.46 -2.62
CA ASP A 127 11.53 4.27 -2.57
C ASP A 127 12.19 4.59 -3.91
N ASN A 128 11.54 4.25 -5.02
CA ASN A 128 12.04 4.58 -6.36
C ASN A 128 12.08 6.09 -6.64
N GLN A 129 11.23 6.87 -5.96
CA GLN A 129 11.17 8.34 -6.11
C GLN A 129 11.98 9.08 -5.04
N ASP A 130 12.37 8.40 -3.97
CA ASP A 130 13.16 8.99 -2.88
C ASP A 130 14.68 8.87 -3.16
N PRO A 131 15.37 9.98 -3.49
CA PRO A 131 16.79 9.93 -3.82
C PRO A 131 17.68 9.62 -2.62
N SER A 132 17.16 9.68 -1.39
CA SER A 132 17.90 9.33 -0.18
C SER A 132 18.03 7.82 0.01
N ILE A 133 17.25 7.04 -0.74
CA ILE A 133 17.15 5.59 -0.60
C ILE A 133 18.04 4.90 -1.63
N ASN A 134 18.85 3.95 -1.16
CA ASN A 134 19.60 3.07 -2.05
C ASN A 134 18.71 1.90 -2.50
N THR A 135 18.15 2.01 -3.70
CA THR A 135 17.35 0.95 -4.34
C THR A 135 18.19 -0.05 -5.14
N ASN A 136 19.53 -0.02 -5.06
CA ASN A 136 20.39 -0.86 -5.92
C ASN A 136 20.04 -2.37 -5.76
N PRO A 137 19.48 -3.00 -6.80
CA PRO A 137 18.98 -4.37 -6.72
C PRO A 137 20.09 -5.42 -6.58
N GLN A 138 21.37 -5.04 -6.75
CA GLN A 138 22.51 -5.93 -6.58
C GLN A 138 23.00 -6.02 -5.13
N ASN A 139 22.51 -5.15 -4.24
CA ASN A 139 22.85 -5.21 -2.82
C ASN A 139 21.81 -6.06 -2.07
N ASN A 140 22.12 -7.35 -1.87
CA ASN A 140 21.21 -8.30 -1.24
C ASN A 140 20.80 -7.90 0.19
N ALA A 141 21.66 -7.19 0.93
CA ALA A 141 21.35 -6.72 2.28
C ALA A 141 20.29 -5.61 2.23
N SER A 142 20.47 -4.59 1.38
CA SER A 142 19.46 -3.53 1.22
C SER A 142 18.16 -4.06 0.61
N LYS A 143 18.24 -5.10 -0.25
CA LYS A 143 17.03 -5.72 -0.78
C LYS A 143 16.19 -6.36 0.33
N ALA A 144 16.77 -7.21 1.17
CA ALA A 144 16.04 -7.84 2.26
C ALA A 144 15.48 -6.81 3.24
N ASP A 145 16.25 -5.76 3.52
CA ASP A 145 15.86 -4.66 4.39
C ASP A 145 14.68 -3.85 3.84
N ASN A 146 14.71 -3.53 2.53
CA ASN A 146 13.63 -2.85 1.83
C ASN A 146 12.35 -3.69 1.80
N GLU A 147 12.44 -5.01 1.64
CA GLU A 147 11.27 -5.87 1.71
C GLU A 147 10.64 -5.92 3.11
N ILE A 148 11.45 -5.93 4.18
CA ILE A 148 10.94 -5.84 5.56
C ILE A 148 10.25 -4.50 5.78
N TYR A 149 10.88 -3.41 5.35
CA TYR A 149 10.29 -2.07 5.45
C TYR A 149 8.95 -1.99 4.72
N ALA A 150 8.91 -2.47 3.47
CA ALA A 150 7.71 -2.48 2.64
C ALA A 150 6.62 -3.37 3.23
N GLN A 151 6.97 -4.52 3.83
CA GLN A 151 6.01 -5.37 4.52
C GLN A 151 5.36 -4.66 5.71
N ASN A 152 6.17 -4.07 6.60
CA ASN A 152 5.67 -3.30 7.75
C ASN A 152 4.77 -2.15 7.28
N TYR A 153 5.17 -1.43 6.23
CA TYR A 153 4.39 -0.34 5.66
C TYR A 153 3.07 -0.84 5.03
N GLY A 154 3.09 -2.00 4.37
CA GLY A 154 1.89 -2.65 3.84
C GLY A 154 0.89 -3.04 4.93
N ASP A 155 1.39 -3.58 6.05
CA ASP A 155 0.55 -3.93 7.21
C ASP A 155 -0.11 -2.67 7.80
N ASP A 156 0.67 -1.60 8.06
CA ASP A 156 0.14 -0.30 8.51
C ASP A 156 -0.88 0.28 7.54
N PHE A 157 -0.58 0.27 6.24
CA PHE A 157 -1.46 0.80 5.20
C PHE A 157 -2.81 0.09 5.22
N SER A 158 -2.81 -1.23 5.35
CA SER A 158 -4.05 -2.00 5.45
C SER A 158 -4.83 -1.66 6.70
N ASP A 159 -4.16 -1.49 7.84
CA ASP A 159 -4.83 -1.12 9.10
C ASP A 159 -5.45 0.29 9.00
N TYR A 160 -4.80 1.23 8.31
CA TYR A 160 -5.38 2.56 8.04
C TYR A 160 -6.59 2.48 7.12
N VAL A 161 -6.54 1.65 6.06
CA VAL A 161 -7.69 1.42 5.17
C VAL A 161 -8.85 0.78 5.92
N GLU A 162 -8.59 -0.22 6.77
CA GLU A 162 -9.58 -0.89 7.60
C GLU A 162 -10.23 0.09 8.58
N PHE A 163 -9.41 0.80 9.37
CA PHE A 163 -9.88 1.81 10.31
C PHE A 163 -10.73 2.88 9.61
N ALA A 164 -10.26 3.39 8.48
CA ALA A 164 -10.98 4.41 7.72
C ALA A 164 -12.31 3.88 7.15
N SER A 165 -12.32 2.65 6.64
CA SER A 165 -13.55 2.01 6.14
C SER A 165 -14.59 1.82 7.24
N GLU A 166 -14.17 1.39 8.44
CA GLU A 166 -15.07 1.17 9.58
C GLU A 166 -15.64 2.47 10.16
N ASN A 167 -14.84 3.52 10.24
CA ASN A 167 -15.21 4.74 10.97
C ASN A 167 -15.76 5.86 10.07
N TYR A 168 -15.36 5.88 8.79
CA TYR A 168 -15.73 6.93 7.84
C TYR A 168 -16.26 6.38 6.52
N GLY A 169 -16.11 5.07 6.28
CA GLY A 169 -16.60 4.38 5.09
C GLY A 169 -17.95 3.70 5.31
N ASP A 170 -18.14 2.55 4.66
CA ASP A 170 -19.39 1.80 4.62
C ASP A 170 -19.34 0.54 5.52
N GLY A 171 -18.39 0.47 6.46
CA GLY A 171 -18.19 -0.62 7.39
C GLY A 171 -16.92 -1.44 7.16
N ASN A 172 -16.90 -2.67 7.64
CA ASN A 172 -15.72 -3.53 7.63
C ASN A 172 -15.33 -3.93 6.20
N LEU A 173 -14.03 -4.14 5.99
CA LEU A 173 -13.49 -4.64 4.73
C LEU A 173 -14.11 -5.99 4.35
N ALA A 174 -14.32 -6.23 3.06
CA ALA A 174 -14.90 -7.48 2.58
C ALA A 174 -13.95 -8.68 2.81
N ASP A 175 -14.48 -9.72 3.46
CA ASP A 175 -13.78 -11.00 3.76
C ASP A 175 -13.47 -11.83 2.51
N THR A 176 -14.11 -11.52 1.38
CA THR A 176 -13.82 -12.08 0.06
C THR A 176 -13.87 -10.97 -0.96
N THR A 177 -13.07 -11.02 -2.03
CA THR A 177 -13.22 -10.10 -3.18
C THR A 177 -13.36 -10.85 -4.51
N THR A 178 -13.54 -12.16 -4.45
CA THR A 178 -13.75 -13.03 -5.60
C THR A 178 -15.24 -13.32 -5.78
N LYS A 179 -15.70 -13.18 -7.02
CA LYS A 179 -17.07 -13.55 -7.38
C LYS A 179 -17.23 -15.06 -7.20
N THR A 180 -18.10 -15.49 -6.28
CA THR A 180 -18.54 -16.89 -6.18
C THR A 180 -19.28 -17.33 -7.44
#